data_AF-A0A3M2MEJ0-F1
#
_entry.id   AF-A0A3M2MEJ0-F1
#
_cell.length_a   1.000
_cell.length_b   1.000
_cell.length_c   1.000
_cell.angle_alpha   90.00
_cell.angle_beta   90.00
_cell.angle_gamma   90.00
#
_symmetry.space_group_name_H-M   'P 1'
#
loop_
_entity.id
_entity.type
_entity.pdbx_description
1 polymer ?
#
loop_
_entity_poly.entity_id
_entity_poly.type
_entity_poly.pdbx_seq_one_letter_code
_entity_poly.pdbx_strand_id
1 'polypeptide(L)'
;MERVPAAAVELVSTDPVERVRRLKREPGRDLWLIGGAGLARSLHTEIDRLVVKLAPLTIGAGVPLFSREAEFNPAVWDLTDHHALAGGALFLTYDRTRPQDHPTP
;
A
#
# COMPACT_ATOMS: atom_id res chain seq x y z
N MET A 1 -28.39 7.66 7.14
CA MET A 1 -27.86 6.59 8.01
C MET A 1 -27.10 5.64 7.12
N GLU A 2 -25.77 5.72 7.13
CA GLU A 2 -24.92 4.95 6.22
C GLU A 2 -24.97 3.47 6.62
N ARG A 3 -25.43 2.62 5.70
CA ARG A 3 -25.75 1.23 6.00
C ARG A 3 -24.53 0.36 5.72
N VAL A 4 -24.02 -0.30 6.75
CA VAL A 4 -22.95 -1.29 6.60
C VAL A 4 -23.44 -2.43 5.70
N PRO A 5 -22.70 -2.81 4.64
CA PRO A 5 -23.19 -3.76 3.63
C PRO A 5 -23.23 -5.22 4.09
N ALA A 6 -22.44 -5.61 5.09
CA ALA A 6 -22.41 -6.97 5.64
C ALA A 6 -21.84 -7.00 7.07
N ALA A 7 -22.10 -8.09 7.83
CA ALA A 7 -21.66 -8.23 9.22
C ALA A 7 -20.13 -8.22 9.40
N ALA A 8 -19.36 -8.59 8.37
CA ALA A 8 -17.91 -8.58 8.39
C ALA A 8 -17.30 -7.24 7.93
N VAL A 9 -18.12 -6.20 7.75
CA VAL A 9 -17.67 -4.89 7.26
C VAL A 9 -17.77 -3.87 8.38
N GLU A 10 -16.71 -3.09 8.56
CA GLU A 10 -16.69 -1.92 9.44
C GLU A 10 -16.53 -0.68 8.56
N LEU A 11 -17.43 0.30 8.73
CA LEU A 11 -17.29 1.63 8.14
C LEU A 11 -16.48 2.50 9.11
N VAL A 12 -15.35 3.01 8.65
CA VAL A 12 -14.45 3.86 9.44
C VAL A 12 -14.52 5.28 8.90
N SER A 13 -15.18 6.17 9.65
CA SER A 13 -15.31 7.60 9.31
C SER A 13 -14.30 8.49 10.06
N THR A 14 -13.41 7.89 10.85
CA THR A 14 -12.35 8.55 11.62
C THR A 14 -11.02 8.55 10.85
N ASP A 15 -9.95 9.06 11.45
CA ASP A 15 -8.61 9.02 10.85
C ASP A 15 -8.20 7.58 10.49
N PRO A 16 -7.96 7.28 9.20
CA PRO A 16 -7.55 5.95 8.77
C PRO A 16 -6.19 5.53 9.34
N VAL A 17 -5.26 6.47 9.56
CA VAL A 17 -3.93 6.17 10.11
C VAL A 17 -4.06 5.64 11.53
N GLU A 18 -4.85 6.31 12.36
CA GLU A 18 -5.11 5.86 13.73
C GLU A 18 -5.77 4.47 13.75
N ARG A 19 -6.76 4.24 12.88
CA ARG A 19 -7.43 2.93 12.80
C ARG A 19 -6.47 1.83 12.39
N VAL A 20 -5.64 2.05 11.38
CA VAL A 20 -4.64 1.07 10.92
C VAL A 20 -3.63 0.78 12.02
N ARG A 21 -3.13 1.81 12.73
CA ARG A 21 -2.23 1.61 13.88
C ARG A 21 -2.88 0.80 14.99
N ARG A 22 -4.19 0.98 15.23
CA ARG A 22 -4.94 0.14 16.17
C ARG A 22 -5.03 -1.30 15.70
N LEU A 23 -5.42 -1.52 14.44
CA LEU A 23 -5.49 -2.86 13.83
C LEU A 23 -4.15 -3.59 13.90
N LYS A 24 -3.03 -2.91 13.61
CA LYS A 24 -1.67 -3.50 13.68
C LYS A 24 -1.28 -3.97 15.09
N ARG A 25 -1.92 -3.45 16.15
CA ARG A 25 -1.68 -3.88 17.54
C ARG A 25 -2.60 -5.01 17.98
N GLU A 26 -3.69 -5.25 17.26
CA GLU A 26 -4.61 -6.34 17.55
C GLU A 26 -3.97 -7.67 17.07
N PRO A 27 -4.19 -8.79 17.79
CA PRO A 27 -3.75 -10.10 17.30
C PRO A 27 -4.48 -10.43 16.00
N GLY A 28 -3.74 -10.80 14.95
CA GLY A 28 -4.33 -11.03 13.64
C GLY A 28 -3.32 -11.36 12.56
N ARG A 29 -3.79 -11.28 11.31
CA ARG A 29 -2.98 -11.41 10.09
C ARG A 29 -2.56 -10.04 9.58
N ASP A 30 -1.76 -10.03 8.52
CA ASP A 30 -1.39 -8.82 7.81
C ASP A 30 -2.60 -8.04 7.29
N LEU A 31 -2.43 -6.72 7.15
CA LEU A 31 -3.43 -5.82 6.61
C LEU A 31 -3.17 -5.59 5.12
N TRP A 32 -4.18 -5.88 4.28
CA TRP A 32 -4.07 -5.66 2.85
C TRP A 32 -4.84 -4.41 2.42
N LEU A 33 -4.12 -3.44 1.87
CA LEU A 33 -4.70 -2.23 1.29
C LEU A 33 -5.07 -2.47 -0.18
N ILE A 34 -6.36 -2.70 -0.47
CA ILE A 34 -6.84 -2.90 -1.85
C ILE A 34 -6.88 -1.58 -2.65
N GLY A 35 -7.00 -0.44 -1.97
CA GLY A 35 -7.07 0.89 -2.60
C GLY A 35 -8.07 1.82 -1.90
N GLY A 36 -8.35 3.02 -2.42
CA GLY A 36 -7.78 3.64 -3.63
C GLY A 36 -6.62 4.60 -3.35
N ALA A 37 -6.18 5.34 -4.36
CA ALA A 37 -5.00 6.22 -4.30
C ALA A 37 -5.02 7.26 -3.16
N GLY A 38 -6.21 7.73 -2.78
CA GLY A 38 -6.39 8.63 -1.63
C GLY A 38 -6.08 7.95 -0.29
N LEU A 39 -6.51 6.70 -0.12
CA LEU A 39 -6.22 5.93 1.09
C LEU A 39 -4.76 5.48 1.13
N ALA A 40 -4.21 5.06 -0.02
CA ALA A 40 -2.77 4.77 -0.15
C ALA A 40 -1.91 5.98 0.21
N ARG A 41 -2.32 7.18 -0.21
CA ARG A 41 -1.68 8.45 0.20
C ARG A 41 -1.74 8.62 1.71
N SER A 42 -2.94 8.57 2.30
CA SER A 42 -3.12 8.79 3.74
C SER A 42 -2.34 7.78 4.60
N LEU A 43 -2.24 6.53 4.14
CA LEU A 43 -1.54 5.46 4.85
C LEU A 43 -0.08 5.30 4.45
N HIS A 44 0.48 6.21 3.64
CA HIS A 44 1.83 6.03 3.07
C HIS A 44 2.88 5.69 4.12
N THR A 45 2.88 6.32 5.30
CA THR A 45 3.86 6.05 6.37
C THR A 45 3.66 4.70 7.08
N GLU A 46 2.46 4.13 6.97
CA GLU A 46 2.11 2.85 7.59
C GLU A 46 2.31 1.66 6.65
N ILE A 47 2.63 1.88 5.37
CA ILE A 47 2.89 0.79 4.41
C ILE A 47 4.32 0.28 4.60
N ASP A 48 4.45 -0.99 4.98
CA ASP A 48 5.72 -1.69 5.16
C ASP A 48 6.07 -2.62 3.98
N ARG A 49 5.07 -3.06 3.20
CA ARG A 49 5.23 -3.86 1.99
C ARG A 49 4.39 -3.32 0.83
N LEU A 50 4.99 -3.24 -0.35
CA LEU A 50 4.32 -2.94 -1.61
C LEU A 50 4.31 -4.17 -2.51
N VAL A 51 3.13 -4.59 -2.98
CA VAL A 51 2.99 -5.59 -4.03
C VAL A 51 2.47 -4.89 -5.28
N VAL A 52 3.35 -4.64 -6.24
CA VAL A 52 3.08 -3.88 -7.45
C VAL A 52 2.89 -4.84 -8.62
N LYS A 53 1.71 -4.76 -9.25
CA LYS A 53 1.48 -5.41 -10.55
C LYS A 53 1.88 -4.45 -11.68
N LEU A 54 3.00 -4.73 -12.33
CA LEU A 54 3.44 -4.01 -13.51
C LEU A 54 2.86 -4.70 -14.76
N ALA A 55 2.06 -3.97 -15.54
CA ALA A 55 1.53 -4.44 -16.81
C ALA A 55 2.34 -3.88 -17.99
N PRO A 56 2.55 -4.65 -19.07
CA PRO A 56 3.30 -4.21 -20.26
C PRO A 56 2.43 -3.31 -21.16
N LEU A 57 1.89 -2.22 -20.61
CA LEU A 57 1.06 -1.25 -21.33
C LEU A 57 1.23 0.16 -20.78
N THR A 58 1.03 1.17 -21.63
CA THR A 58 0.96 2.58 -21.23
C THR A 58 -0.47 3.09 -21.39
N ILE A 59 -0.96 3.84 -20.39
CA ILE A 59 -2.33 4.39 -20.41
C ILE A 59 -2.36 5.90 -20.69
N GLY A 60 -1.21 6.58 -20.68
CA GLY A 60 -1.10 8.03 -20.86
C GLY A 60 -1.59 8.85 -19.66
N ALA A 61 -2.84 8.67 -19.25
CA ALA A 61 -3.46 9.34 -18.11
C ALA A 61 -4.29 8.36 -17.26
N GLY A 62 -4.42 8.64 -15.97
CA GLY A 62 -5.16 7.80 -15.04
C GLY A 62 -4.96 8.19 -13.58
N VAL A 63 -5.45 7.33 -12.69
CA VAL A 63 -5.27 7.45 -11.25
C VAL A 63 -3.86 6.95 -10.89
N PRO A 64 -2.98 7.81 -10.34
CA PRO A 64 -1.66 7.38 -9.88
C PRO A 64 -1.76 6.46 -8.65
N LEU A 65 -0.70 5.70 -8.36
CA LEU A 65 -0.64 4.77 -7.22
C LEU A 65 -0.92 5.48 -5.87
N PHE A 66 -0.30 6.64 -5.68
CA PHE A 66 -0.60 7.57 -4.60
C PHE A 66 -1.28 8.79 -5.21
N SER A 67 -2.30 9.33 -4.54
CA SER A 67 -3.05 10.47 -5.06
C SER A 67 -2.17 11.67 -5.38
N ARG A 68 -2.63 12.54 -6.29
CA ARG A 68 -1.89 13.73 -6.72
C ARG A 68 -1.72 14.77 -5.59
N GLU A 69 -2.50 14.67 -4.52
CA GLU A 69 -2.33 15.49 -3.31
C GLU A 69 -1.31 14.91 -2.31
N ALA A 70 -0.51 13.90 -2.70
CA ALA A 70 0.54 13.35 -1.85
C ALA A 70 1.65 14.39 -1.61
N GLU A 71 2.06 14.52 -0.35
CA GLU A 71 3.22 15.32 0.03
C GLU A 71 4.53 14.62 -0.36
N PHE A 72 5.58 15.39 -0.57
CA PHE A 72 6.91 14.85 -0.82
C PHE A 72 7.45 14.18 0.45
N ASN A 73 7.37 12.85 0.50
CA ASN A 73 7.83 12.03 1.62
C ASN A 73 8.50 10.76 1.06
N PRO A 74 9.80 10.82 0.71
CA PRO A 74 10.47 9.70 0.07
C PRO A 74 10.62 8.50 1.02
N ALA A 75 10.48 7.29 0.46
CA ALA A 75 10.76 6.04 1.14
C ALA A 75 11.64 5.16 0.23
N VAL A 76 12.56 4.42 0.85
CA VAL A 76 13.42 3.45 0.16
C VAL A 76 12.79 2.07 0.30
N TRP A 77 12.88 1.28 -0.77
CA TRP A 77 12.20 0.00 -0.91
C TRP A 77 13.15 -1.03 -1.50
N ASP A 78 13.25 -2.19 -0.86
CA ASP A 78 14.07 -3.31 -1.32
C ASP A 78 13.19 -4.30 -2.07
N LEU A 79 13.59 -4.67 -3.29
CA LEU A 79 12.90 -5.72 -4.05
C LEU A 79 13.19 -7.07 -3.39
N THR A 80 12.18 -7.64 -2.75
CA THR A 80 12.32 -8.90 -2.00
C THR A 80 11.82 -10.11 -2.78
N ASP A 81 10.90 -9.92 -3.72
CA ASP A 81 10.41 -10.98 -4.60
C ASP A 81 9.91 -10.43 -5.95
N HIS A 82 9.95 -11.26 -6.99
CA HIS A 82 9.34 -10.94 -8.26
C HIS A 82 8.84 -12.20 -8.97
N HIS A 83 7.67 -12.09 -9.60
CA HIS A 83 7.08 -13.17 -10.38
C HIS A 83 6.64 -12.68 -11.75
N ALA A 84 7.24 -13.24 -12.80
CA ALA A 84 6.87 -12.96 -14.18
C ALA A 84 5.75 -13.90 -14.63
N LEU A 85 4.68 -13.33 -15.18
CA LEU A 85 3.57 -14.07 -15.77
C LEU A 85 3.81 -14.28 -17.27
N ALA A 86 3.23 -15.34 -17.83
CA ALA A 86 3.32 -15.66 -19.26
C ALA A 86 2.85 -14.51 -20.17
N GLY A 87 1.95 -13.63 -19.70
CA GLY A 87 1.48 -12.44 -20.42
C GLY A 87 2.39 -11.21 -20.32
N GLY A 88 3.60 -11.34 -19.78
CA GLY A 88 4.57 -10.25 -19.66
C GLY A 88 4.32 -9.28 -18.49
N ALA A 89 3.25 -9.48 -17.73
CA ALA A 89 3.04 -8.75 -16.48
C ALA A 89 3.96 -9.29 -15.37
N LEU A 90 4.37 -8.41 -14.46
CA LEU A 90 5.19 -8.76 -13.31
C LEU A 90 4.41 -8.46 -12.03
N PHE A 91 4.52 -9.35 -11.05
CA PHE A 91 4.32 -8.99 -9.65
C PHE A 91 5.68 -8.69 -9.04
N LEU A 92 5.81 -7.53 -8.42
CA LEU A 92 7.02 -7.06 -7.76
C LEU A 92 6.67 -6.82 -6.29
N THR A 93 7.34 -7.52 -5.39
CA THR A 93 7.17 -7.35 -3.94
C THR A 93 8.34 -6.56 -3.41
N TYR A 94 8.05 -5.44 -2.77
CA TYR A 94 9.05 -4.61 -2.11
C TYR A 94 8.75 -4.50 -0.62
N ASP A 95 9.78 -4.59 0.20
CA ASP A 95 9.69 -4.27 1.62
C ASP A 95 10.35 -2.91 1.88
N ARG A 96 9.78 -2.12 2.79
CA ARG A 96 10.34 -0.81 3.14
C ARG A 96 11.68 -1.02 3.83
N THR A 97 12.72 -0.39 3.30
CA THR A 97 14.04 -0.39 3.92
C THR A 97 13.96 0.30 5.27
N ARG A 98 14.37 -0.39 6.34
CA ARG A 98 14.48 0.25 7.65
C ARG A 98 15.82 0.98 7.71
N PRO A 99 15.90 2.16 8.35
CA PRO A 99 17.16 2.92 8.44
C PRO A 99 18.35 2.17 9.05
N GLN A 100 18.12 1.03 9.73
CA GLN A 100 19.16 0.23 10.38
C GLN A 100 19.78 -0.85 9.46
N ASP A 101 19.21 -1.07 8.28
CA ASP A 101 19.63 -2.10 7.33
C ASP A 101 20.49 -1.55 6.18
N HIS A 102 20.84 -0.25 6.21
CA HIS A 102 21.72 0.37 5.23
C HIS A 102 23.19 0.23 5.69
N PRO A 103 24.03 -0.59 5.02
CA PRO A 103 25.46 -0.51 5.23
C PRO A 103 25.91 0.88 4.75
N THR A 104 26.50 1.66 5.65
CA THR A 104 27.15 2.94 5.30
C THR A 104 28.15 2.68 4.17
N PRO A 105 28.17 3.50 3.10
CA PRO A 105 29.14 3.37 2.03
C PRO A 105 30.59 3.51 2.51
#